data_AF-T0ZGH6-F1
#
_entry.id   AF-T0ZGH6-F1
#
_cell.length_a   1.000
_cell.length_b   1.000
_cell.length_c   1.000
_cell.angle_alpha   90.00
_cell.angle_beta   90.00
_cell.angle_gamma   90.00
#
_symmetry.space_group_name_H-M   'P 1'
#
loop_
_entity.id
_entity.type
_entity.pdbx_description
1 polymer ?
#
loop_
_entity_poly.entity_id
_entity_poly.type
_entity_poly.pdbx_seq_one_letter_code
_entity_poly.pdbx_strand_id
1 'polypeptide(L)'
;MYLNFLDFEHPIAEVEAQLAELRRLKEAGEPVDQEIERLTRLSQEKTQEIFSNLDAWKITQLSRHPQRPYTLDYVAQLFTDVEYLAGDRSTSDDPALVGGLGRFEDRAIVFLGHQKGRDTKEKVFRNFGMPRPEGYRKALRRHASCRTVPSSA
;
A
#
# COMPACT_ATOMS: atom_id res chain seq x y z
N MET A 1 16.66 -9.09 -7.13
CA MET A 1 16.64 -9.02 -5.65
C MET A 1 15.24 -9.39 -5.23
N TYR A 2 15.11 -10.47 -4.46
CA TYR A 2 13.89 -11.29 -4.30
C TYR A 2 12.59 -10.48 -4.25
N LEU A 3 11.76 -10.67 -5.27
CA LEU A 3 10.33 -10.41 -5.18
C LEU A 3 9.84 -11.21 -3.95
N ASN A 4 9.31 -10.50 -2.95
CA ASN A 4 8.81 -11.10 -1.72
C ASN A 4 7.47 -11.80 -2.02
N PHE A 5 7.51 -12.86 -2.80
CA PHE A 5 6.33 -13.67 -3.11
C PHE A 5 5.92 -14.51 -1.91
N LEU A 6 4.61 -14.71 -1.77
CA LEU A 6 4.07 -15.70 -0.85
C LEU A 6 4.20 -17.12 -1.42
N ASP A 7 4.11 -18.14 -0.57
CA ASP A 7 4.32 -19.54 -0.97
C ASP A 7 3.42 -19.97 -2.15
N PHE A 8 2.18 -19.47 -2.20
CA PHE A 8 1.24 -19.78 -3.26
C PHE A 8 1.44 -18.95 -4.55
N GLU A 9 2.28 -17.90 -4.49
CA GLU A 9 2.64 -17.06 -5.64
C GLU A 9 3.90 -17.56 -6.35
N HIS A 10 4.57 -18.60 -5.84
CA HIS A 10 5.73 -19.21 -6.48
C HIS A 10 5.54 -19.54 -7.97
N PRO A 11 4.40 -20.11 -8.42
CA PRO A 11 4.18 -20.37 -9.85
C PRO A 11 4.19 -19.11 -10.71
N ILE A 12 3.82 -17.95 -10.15
CA ILE A 12 3.87 -16.65 -10.83
C ILE A 12 5.31 -16.14 -10.82
N ALA A 13 6.00 -16.29 -9.69
CA ALA A 13 7.39 -15.89 -9.51
C ALA A 13 8.34 -16.52 -10.54
N GLU A 14 8.14 -17.80 -10.85
CA GLU A 14 8.92 -18.53 -11.84
C GLU A 14 8.72 -17.96 -13.25
N VAL A 15 7.47 -17.69 -13.64
CA VAL A 15 7.14 -17.10 -14.95
C VAL A 15 7.67 -15.68 -15.05
N GLU A 16 7.54 -14.87 -13.99
CA GLU A 16 8.10 -13.51 -13.93
C GLU A 16 9.64 -13.51 -14.01
N ALA A 17 10.31 -14.49 -13.40
CA ALA A 17 11.76 -14.64 -13.52
C ALA A 17 12.18 -14.98 -14.95
N GLN A 18 11.45 -15.86 -15.64
CA GLN A 18 11.67 -16.16 -17.06
C GLN A 18 11.42 -14.94 -17.94
N LEU A 19 10.35 -14.19 -17.69
CA LEU A 19 10.05 -12.93 -18.39
C LEU A 19 11.16 -11.89 -18.20
N ALA A 20 11.70 -11.77 -16.99
CA ALA A 20 12.80 -10.86 -16.71
C ALA A 20 14.06 -11.22 -17.52
N GLU A 21 14.35 -12.50 -17.71
CA GLU A 21 15.48 -12.96 -18.51
C GLU A 21 15.25 -12.74 -20.01
N LEU A 22 14.06 -13.07 -20.52
CA LEU A 22 13.73 -12.79 -21.93
C LEU A 22 13.76 -11.29 -22.24
N ARG A 23 13.33 -10.44 -21.31
CA ARG A 23 13.44 -8.98 -21.48
C ARG A 23 14.89 -8.52 -21.63
N ARG A 24 15.84 -9.14 -20.94
CA ARG A 24 17.28 -8.86 -21.12
C ARG A 24 17.80 -9.33 -22.48
N LEU A 25 17.37 -10.51 -22.95
CA LEU A 25 17.73 -11.00 -24.28
C LEU A 25 17.16 -10.11 -25.39
N LYS A 26 15.95 -9.58 -25.20
CA LYS A 26 15.37 -8.57 -26.09
C LYS A 26 16.22 -7.30 -26.16
N GLU A 27 16.71 -6.81 -25.02
CA GLU A 27 17.64 -5.67 -24.96
C GLU A 27 18.97 -5.96 -25.68
N ALA A 28 19.40 -7.22 -25.71
CA ALA A 28 20.57 -7.68 -26.45
C ALA A 28 20.34 -7.87 -27.97
N GLY A 29 19.11 -7.64 -28.46
CA GLY A 29 18.77 -7.69 -29.88
C GLY A 29 18.24 -9.04 -30.38
N GLU A 30 17.96 -10.00 -29.49
CA GLU A 30 17.37 -11.29 -29.84
C GLU A 30 15.86 -11.17 -30.13
N PRO A 31 15.32 -11.85 -31.16
CA PRO A 31 13.90 -11.78 -31.52
C PRO A 31 13.03 -12.67 -30.61
N VAL A 32 12.82 -12.22 -29.37
CA VAL A 32 12.07 -12.95 -28.33
C VAL A 32 10.66 -12.40 -28.07
N ASP A 33 10.18 -11.48 -28.91
CA ASP A 33 8.91 -10.77 -28.70
C ASP A 33 7.70 -11.70 -28.54
N GLN A 34 7.58 -12.71 -29.41
CA GLN A 34 6.47 -13.67 -29.36
C GLN A 34 6.48 -14.49 -28.07
N GLU A 35 7.66 -14.88 -27.59
CA GLU A 35 7.78 -15.66 -26.37
C GLU A 35 7.49 -14.81 -25.13
N ILE A 36 7.89 -13.53 -25.14
CA ILE A 36 7.53 -12.57 -24.09
C ILE A 36 6.00 -12.41 -24.04
N GLU A 37 5.33 -12.23 -25.17
CA GLU A 37 3.86 -12.12 -25.22
C GLU A 37 3.18 -13.39 -24.68
N ARG A 38 3.66 -14.57 -25.10
CA ARG A 38 3.14 -15.86 -24.64
C ARG A 38 3.26 -16.03 -23.13
N LEU A 39 4.45 -15.79 -22.57
CA LEU A 39 4.68 -15.91 -21.13
C LEU A 39 3.98 -14.81 -20.33
N THR A 40 3.81 -13.61 -20.88
CA THR A 40 3.05 -12.53 -20.23
C THR A 40 1.58 -12.94 -20.08
N ARG A 41 0.99 -13.52 -21.13
CA ARG A 41 -0.39 -14.04 -21.07
C ARG A 41 -0.50 -15.18 -20.05
N LEU A 42 0.45 -16.10 -20.05
CA LEU A 42 0.48 -17.21 -19.08
C LEU A 42 0.59 -16.70 -17.63
N SER A 43 1.41 -15.66 -17.38
CA SER A 43 1.52 -15.02 -16.06
C SER A 43 0.19 -14.43 -15.60
N GLN A 44 -0.51 -13.72 -16.50
CA GLN A 44 -1.83 -13.14 -16.22
C GLN A 44 -2.89 -14.20 -15.92
N GLU A 45 -2.96 -15.25 -16.74
CA GLU A 45 -3.90 -16.37 -16.54
C GLU A 45 -3.68 -17.06 -15.19
N LYS A 46 -2.42 -17.39 -14.87
CA LYS A 46 -2.06 -18.00 -13.57
C LYS A 46 -2.39 -17.09 -12.39
N THR A 47 -2.15 -15.79 -12.53
CA THR A 47 -2.50 -14.81 -11.52
C THR A 47 -4.01 -14.81 -11.30
N GLN A 48 -4.81 -14.74 -12.37
CA GLN A 48 -6.26 -14.76 -12.26
C GLN A 48 -6.79 -16.06 -11.62
N GLU A 49 -6.21 -17.21 -11.98
CA GLU A 49 -6.56 -18.51 -11.40
C GLU A 49 -6.25 -18.59 -9.89
N ILE A 50 -5.07 -18.13 -9.47
CA ILE A 50 -4.64 -18.17 -8.06
C ILE A 50 -5.46 -17.20 -7.20
N PHE A 51 -5.67 -15.97 -7.69
CA PHE A 51 -6.36 -14.93 -6.93
C PHE A 51 -7.90 -15.08 -6.93
N SER A 52 -8.47 -15.84 -7.86
CA SER A 52 -9.91 -16.16 -7.86
C SER A 52 -10.29 -17.24 -6.83
N ASN A 53 -9.36 -18.14 -6.50
CA ASN A 53 -9.58 -19.26 -5.58
C ASN A 53 -8.72 -19.14 -4.31
N LEU A 54 -8.77 -17.98 -3.64
CA LEU A 54 -8.05 -17.75 -2.40
C LEU A 54 -8.77 -18.37 -1.20
N ASP A 55 -8.04 -19.19 -0.45
CA ASP A 55 -8.47 -19.69 0.85
C ASP A 55 -8.32 -18.61 1.94
N ALA A 56 -9.07 -18.74 3.04
CA ALA A 56 -9.07 -17.78 4.15
C ALA A 56 -7.67 -17.53 4.73
N TRP A 57 -6.83 -18.56 4.79
CA TRP A 57 -5.44 -18.42 5.22
C TRP A 57 -4.61 -17.61 4.22
N LYS A 58 -4.76 -17.86 2.92
CA LYS A 58 -4.05 -17.13 1.85
C LYS A 58 -4.43 -15.64 1.85
N ILE A 59 -5.71 -15.32 2.06
CA ILE A 59 -6.18 -13.93 2.22
C ILE A 59 -5.50 -13.25 3.41
N THR A 60 -5.36 -13.97 4.53
CA THR A 60 -4.68 -13.46 5.73
C THR A 60 -3.20 -13.18 5.45
N GLN A 61 -2.51 -14.07 4.74
CA GLN A 61 -1.12 -13.86 4.31
C GLN A 61 -0.99 -12.62 3.40
N LEU A 62 -1.88 -12.46 2.42
CA LEU A 62 -1.92 -11.30 1.52
C LEU A 62 -2.15 -9.98 2.28
N SER A 63 -3.03 -9.98 3.29
CA SER A 63 -3.28 -8.80 4.13
C SER A 63 -2.03 -8.31 4.89
N ARG A 64 -1.06 -9.22 5.09
CA ARG A 64 0.22 -9.02 5.78
C ARG A 64 1.40 -8.93 4.81
N HIS A 65 1.14 -8.88 3.50
CA HIS A 65 2.18 -8.85 2.48
C HIS A 65 3.20 -7.71 2.74
N PRO A 66 4.51 -7.96 2.66
CA PRO A 66 5.53 -6.95 2.96
C PRO A 66 5.41 -5.69 2.10
N GLN A 67 4.99 -5.82 0.84
CA GLN A 67 4.82 -4.71 -0.10
C GLN A 67 3.38 -4.19 -0.16
N ARG A 68 2.50 -4.59 0.77
CA ARG A 68 1.13 -4.06 0.81
C ARG A 68 1.17 -2.53 0.95
N PRO A 69 0.48 -1.76 0.10
CA PRO A 69 0.43 -0.30 0.22
C PRO A 69 -0.16 0.12 1.57
N TYR A 70 0.46 1.12 2.20
CA TYR A 70 0.02 1.71 3.47
C TYR A 70 -0.72 3.02 3.25
N THR A 71 -1.25 3.63 4.31
CA THR A 71 -2.06 4.85 4.23
C THR A 71 -1.38 5.97 3.44
N LEU A 72 -0.08 6.22 3.68
CA LEU A 72 0.63 7.27 2.95
C LEU A 72 0.75 7.02 1.44
N ASP A 73 0.78 5.74 1.01
CA ASP A 73 0.84 5.40 -0.40
C ASP A 73 -0.46 5.77 -1.12
N TYR A 74 -1.60 5.52 -0.47
CA TYR A 74 -2.90 5.94 -0.98
C TYR A 74 -3.06 7.46 -0.94
N VAL A 75 -2.62 8.11 0.15
CA VAL A 75 -2.69 9.57 0.29
C VAL A 75 -1.91 10.26 -0.83
N ALA A 76 -0.71 9.76 -1.15
CA ALA A 76 0.12 10.33 -2.22
C ALA A 76 -0.46 10.14 -3.63
N GLN A 77 -1.26 9.10 -3.85
CA GLN A 77 -1.88 8.82 -5.16
C GLN A 77 -3.27 9.43 -5.33
N LEU A 78 -4.03 9.57 -4.24
CA LEU A 78 -5.44 9.96 -4.29
C LEU A 78 -5.68 11.42 -3.93
N PHE A 79 -4.82 12.03 -3.11
CA PHE A 79 -5.07 13.36 -2.55
C PHE A 79 -4.07 14.41 -3.05
N THR A 80 -4.56 15.65 -3.14
CA THR A 80 -3.78 16.84 -3.47
C THR A 80 -3.80 17.82 -2.30
N ASP A 81 -2.89 18.81 -2.29
CA ASP A 81 -2.75 19.82 -1.23
C ASP A 81 -2.72 19.21 0.19
N VAL A 82 -1.91 18.17 0.35
CA VAL A 82 -1.85 17.39 1.59
C VAL A 82 -1.04 18.12 2.66
N GLU A 83 -1.70 18.46 3.76
CA GLU A 83 -1.07 18.99 4.97
C GLU A 83 -1.17 18.00 6.12
N TYR A 84 -0.02 17.50 6.57
CA TYR A 84 0.04 16.59 7.72
C TYR A 84 -0.09 17.37 9.02
N LEU A 85 -1.02 16.94 9.86
CA LEU A 85 -1.22 17.53 11.19
C LEU A 85 -0.59 16.65 12.26
N ALA A 86 0.10 17.22 13.23
CA ALA A 86 0.71 16.47 14.34
C ALA A 86 0.02 16.76 15.69
N GLY A 87 0.08 15.78 16.59
CA GLY A 87 -0.22 15.92 18.01
C GLY A 87 -1.69 15.82 18.42
N ASP A 88 -1.91 15.33 19.63
CA ASP A 88 -3.21 15.30 20.30
C ASP A 88 -3.51 16.57 21.13
N ARG A 89 -2.55 17.51 21.22
CA ARG A 89 -2.55 18.72 22.09
C ARG A 89 -2.63 18.43 23.60
N SER A 90 -2.38 17.19 24.02
CA SER A 90 -2.46 16.79 25.42
C SER A 90 -1.16 16.14 25.91
N THR A 91 -0.62 15.17 25.16
CA THR A 91 0.49 14.35 25.63
C THR A 91 1.60 14.28 24.60
N SER A 92 1.34 13.65 23.45
CA SER A 92 2.37 13.48 22.42
C SER A 92 1.76 13.21 21.05
N ASP A 93 2.60 13.22 20.02
CA ASP A 93 2.21 12.81 18.67
C ASP A 93 2.51 11.33 18.45
N ASP A 94 1.48 10.53 18.15
CA ASP A 94 1.65 9.12 17.83
C ASP A 94 2.05 8.94 16.34
N PRO A 95 3.27 8.44 16.06
CA PRO A 95 3.73 8.20 14.69
C PRO A 95 3.06 6.99 14.00
N ALA A 96 2.39 6.11 14.76
CA ALA A 96 1.63 4.98 14.24
C ALA A 96 0.33 5.42 13.54
N LEU A 97 -0.21 6.58 13.92
CA LEU A 97 -1.43 7.14 13.34
C LEU A 97 -1.14 8.43 12.57
N VAL A 98 -1.23 8.35 11.24
CA VAL A 98 -1.06 9.49 10.35
C VAL A 98 -2.40 10.11 9.99
N GLY A 99 -2.37 11.38 9.62
CA GLY A 99 -3.54 12.05 9.09
C GLY A 99 -3.32 13.54 8.95
N GLY A 100 -4.28 14.20 8.33
CA GLY A 100 -4.10 15.57 7.87
C GLY A 100 -5.30 16.06 7.10
N LEU A 101 -5.11 17.22 6.49
CA LEU A 101 -6.03 17.81 5.53
C LEU A 101 -5.54 17.51 4.12
N GLY A 102 -6.46 17.36 3.18
CA GLY A 102 -6.15 17.23 1.77
C GLY A 102 -7.38 17.52 0.93
N ARG A 103 -7.20 17.44 -0.39
CA ARG A 103 -8.29 17.56 -1.37
C ARG A 103 -8.44 16.26 -2.14
N PHE A 104 -9.67 15.78 -2.24
CA PHE A 104 -10.06 14.66 -3.10
C PHE A 104 -11.11 15.17 -4.08
N GLU A 105 -10.83 15.16 -5.39
CA GLU A 105 -11.72 15.70 -6.43
C GLU A 105 -12.24 17.11 -6.06
N ASP A 106 -11.32 18.02 -5.70
CA ASP A 106 -11.61 19.39 -5.25
C ASP A 106 -12.44 19.56 -3.96
N ARG A 107 -12.71 18.46 -3.26
CA ARG A 107 -13.39 18.48 -1.97
C ARG A 107 -12.38 18.43 -0.84
N ALA A 108 -12.47 19.38 0.08
CA ALA A 108 -11.66 19.36 1.30
C ALA A 108 -12.05 18.15 2.16
N ILE A 109 -11.05 17.35 2.51
CA ILE A 109 -11.21 16.15 3.32
C ILE A 109 -10.22 16.15 4.48
N VAL A 110 -10.56 15.39 5.52
CA VAL A 110 -9.62 14.97 6.56
C VAL A 110 -9.38 13.48 6.37
N PHE A 111 -8.12 13.08 6.30
CA PHE A 111 -7.75 11.67 6.24
C PHE A 111 -7.10 11.21 7.55
N LEU A 112 -7.31 9.95 7.88
CA LEU A 112 -6.79 9.27 9.06
C LEU A 112 -6.43 7.84 8.66
N GLY A 113 -5.29 7.35 9.12
CA GLY A 113 -4.97 5.94 8.91
C GLY A 113 -3.72 5.49 9.65
N HIS A 114 -3.55 4.17 9.70
CA HIS A 114 -2.45 3.52 10.38
C HIS A 114 -1.25 3.42 9.46
N GLN A 115 -0.08 3.86 9.94
CA GLN A 115 1.16 3.77 9.21
C GLN A 115 2.09 2.77 9.91
N LYS A 116 2.31 1.62 9.27
CA LYS A 116 3.14 0.53 9.80
C LYS A 116 4.65 0.75 9.61
N GLY A 117 5.02 1.42 8.52
CA GLY A 117 6.41 1.61 8.09
C GLY A 117 6.95 0.42 7.30
N ARG A 118 7.81 0.70 6.30
CA ARG A 118 8.35 -0.32 5.39
C ARG A 118 9.64 -0.94 5.92
N ASP A 119 10.57 -0.09 6.35
CA ASP A 119 11.86 -0.49 6.88
C ASP A 119 11.79 -0.87 8.36
N THR A 120 12.73 -1.69 8.83
CA THR A 120 12.80 -2.10 10.24
C THR A 120 12.89 -0.88 11.17
N LYS A 121 13.67 0.14 10.81
CA LYS A 121 13.77 1.39 11.58
C LYS A 121 12.44 2.12 11.65
N GLU A 122 11.74 2.21 10.51
CA GLU A 122 10.44 2.88 10.44
C GLU A 122 9.36 2.10 11.20
N LYS A 123 9.38 0.77 11.13
CA LYS A 123 8.46 -0.12 11.87
C LYS A 123 8.59 0.07 13.37
N VAL A 124 9.82 0.13 13.89
CA VAL A 124 10.06 0.37 15.31
C VAL A 124 9.60 1.78 15.69
N PHE A 125 9.93 2.79 14.88
CA PHE A 125 9.52 4.18 15.12
C PHE A 125 8.00 4.34 15.18
N ARG A 126 7.27 3.69 14.26
CA ARG A 126 5.81 3.76 14.16
C ARG A 126 5.08 2.68 14.94
N ASN A 127 5.77 1.99 15.85
CA ASN A 127 5.21 0.93 16.68
C ASN A 127 4.42 -0.12 15.86
N PHE A 128 4.93 -0.50 14.68
CA PHE A 128 4.28 -1.44 13.76
C PHE A 128 2.86 -1.04 13.33
N GLY A 129 2.52 0.25 13.38
CA GLY A 129 1.19 0.76 13.09
C GLY A 129 0.18 0.48 14.21
N MET A 130 0.64 0.14 15.41
CA MET A 130 -0.19 -0.05 16.60
C MET A 130 -0.26 1.25 17.39
N PRO A 131 -1.39 1.98 17.35
CA PRO A 131 -1.50 3.26 18.01
C PRO A 131 -1.66 3.11 19.52
N ARG A 132 -1.10 4.06 20.24
CA ARG A 132 -1.28 4.27 21.67
C ARG A 132 -2.57 5.08 21.92
N PRO A 133 -3.05 5.19 23.18
CA PRO A 133 -4.23 6.00 23.50
C PRO A 133 -4.18 7.44 22.97
N GLU A 134 -2.98 8.03 22.93
CA GLU A 134 -2.73 9.38 22.37
C GLU A 134 -3.05 9.47 20.87
N GLY A 135 -2.75 8.43 20.09
CA GLY A 135 -3.13 8.34 18.68
C GLY A 135 -4.66 8.38 18.50
N TYR A 136 -5.41 7.66 19.32
CA TYR A 136 -6.88 7.68 19.25
C TYR A 136 -7.46 9.07 19.60
N ARG A 137 -6.89 9.78 20.58
CA ARG A 137 -7.30 11.17 20.89
C ARG A 137 -7.03 12.12 19.73
N LYS A 138 -5.87 11.98 19.08
CA LYS A 138 -5.52 12.71 17.85
C LYS A 138 -6.53 12.44 16.73
N ALA A 139 -6.97 11.19 16.54
CA ALA A 139 -8.04 10.86 15.58
C ALA A 139 -9.37 11.53 15.93
N LEU A 140 -9.82 11.42 17.18
CA LEU A 140 -11.08 12.01 17.64
C LEU A 140 -11.11 13.53 17.45
N ARG A 141 -10.00 14.21 17.77
CA ARG A 141 -9.86 15.65 17.57
C ARG A 141 -10.03 16.05 16.10
N ARG A 142 -9.42 15.29 15.19
CA ARG A 142 -9.50 15.55 13.74
C ARG A 142 -10.90 15.31 13.19
N HIS A 143 -11.56 14.25 13.66
CA HIS A 143 -12.96 14.02 13.33
C HIS A 143 -13.87 15.16 13.81
N ALA A 144 -13.60 15.73 15.00
CA ALA A 144 -14.34 16.88 15.49
C ALA A 144 -14.18 18.13 14.60
N SER A 145 -12.98 18.38 14.04
CA SER A 145 -12.74 19.49 13.11
C SER A 145 -13.41 19.33 11.74
N CYS A 146 -13.84 18.13 11.33
CA CYS A 146 -14.56 17.95 10.07
C CYS A 146 -15.96 18.60 10.07
N ARG A 147 -16.56 18.82 11.24
CA ARG A 147 -17.95 19.30 11.36
C ARG A 147 -18.16 20.73 10.86
N THR A 148 -17.09 21.46 10.58
CA THR A 148 -17.13 22.84 10.10
C THR A 148 -16.91 22.98 8.60
N VAL A 149 -16.71 21.90 7.84
CA VAL A 149 -16.62 21.99 6.37
C VAL A 149 -18.06 22.06 5.83
N PRO A 150 -18.50 23.21 5.30
CA PRO A 150 -19.85 23.32 4.78
C PRO A 150 -19.98 22.35 3.60
N SER A 151 -20.99 21.48 3.68
CA SER A 151 -21.44 20.68 2.54
C SER A 151 -22.01 21.64 1.49
N SER A 152 -21.16 22.18 0.62
CA SER A 152 -21.60 22.82 -0.61
C SER A 152 -22.11 21.73 -1.54
N ALA A 153 -23.42 21.51 -1.48
CA ALA A 153 -24.20 20.85 -2.52
C ALA A 153 -24.66 21.89 -3.54
#